data_AF-A0A972W6E2-F1
#
_entry.id   AF-A0A972W6E2-F1
#
_cell.length_a   1.000
_cell.length_b   1.000
_cell.length_c   1.000
_cell.angle_alpha   90.00
_cell.angle_beta   90.00
_cell.angle_gamma   90.00
#
_symmetry.space_group_name_H-M   'P 1'
#
loop_
_entity.id
_entity.type
_entity.pdbx_description
1 polymer ?
#
loop_
_entity_poly.entity_id
_entity_poly.type
_entity_poly.pdbx_seq_one_letter_code
_entity_poly.pdbx_strand_id
1 'polypeptide(L)'
;MQTRAKIFDDLAKVAGGAASTLSGLKGEIESLVRHQIERLMADAGTVPRDEFDAVKAMAAKARGEQEILEKRVRDIEIKLGIKAPVKSNIKPKVRAKPKPKAKPAAKTKTAPGKSKGKR
;
A
#
# COMPACT_ATOMS: atom_id res chain seq x y z
N MET A 1 59.50 -2.43 -14.09
CA MET A 1 58.24 -1.65 -14.11
C MET A 1 57.21 -2.10 -15.17
N GLN A 2 57.37 -3.23 -15.89
CA GLN A 2 56.46 -3.62 -17.01
C GLN A 2 55.35 -4.62 -16.62
N THR A 3 55.50 -5.36 -15.53
CA THR A 3 54.58 -6.45 -15.13
C THR A 3 53.23 -5.93 -14.62
N ARG A 4 53.20 -4.77 -13.94
CA ARG A 4 51.95 -4.13 -13.48
C ARG A 4 51.05 -3.76 -14.65
N ALA A 5 51.61 -3.19 -15.72
CA ALA A 5 50.85 -2.74 -16.89
C ALA A 5 50.10 -3.89 -17.60
N LYS A 6 50.65 -5.11 -17.60
CA LYS A 6 49.99 -6.29 -18.20
C LYS A 6 48.78 -6.78 -17.39
N ILE A 7 48.88 -6.79 -16.06
CA ILE A 7 47.76 -7.19 -15.19
C ILE A 7 46.58 -6.20 -15.32
N PHE A 8 46.88 -4.91 -15.47
CA PHE A 8 45.85 -3.90 -15.74
C PHE A 8 45.22 -4.05 -17.13
N ASP A 9 45.98 -4.45 -18.16
CA ASP A 9 45.45 -4.70 -19.52
C ASP A 9 44.52 -5.93 -19.57
N ASP A 10 44.90 -7.03 -18.91
CA ASP A 10 44.06 -8.22 -18.82
C ASP A 10 42.79 -7.94 -18.01
N LEU A 11 42.90 -7.18 -16.92
CA LEU A 11 41.73 -6.74 -16.17
C LEU A 11 40.83 -5.81 -16.99
N ALA A 12 41.39 -4.92 -17.81
CA ALA A 12 40.62 -4.04 -18.69
C ALA A 12 39.90 -4.83 -19.80
N LYS A 13 40.55 -5.85 -20.37
CA LYS A 13 39.93 -6.77 -21.35
C LYS A 13 38.81 -7.58 -20.73
N VAL A 14 39.03 -8.16 -19.55
CA VAL A 14 38.01 -8.92 -18.83
C VAL A 14 36.88 -8.02 -18.36
N ALA A 15 37.17 -6.81 -17.86
CA ALA A 15 36.16 -5.83 -17.47
C ALA A 15 35.35 -5.33 -18.67
N GLY A 16 35.99 -5.09 -19.81
CA GLY A 16 35.30 -4.75 -21.06
C GLY A 16 34.37 -5.86 -21.51
N GLY A 17 34.87 -7.11 -21.55
CA GLY A 17 34.05 -8.28 -21.89
C GLY A 17 32.88 -8.50 -20.91
N ALA A 18 33.14 -8.40 -19.60
CA ALA A 18 32.14 -8.57 -18.56
C ALA A 18 31.08 -7.44 -18.58
N ALA A 19 31.48 -6.20 -18.84
CA ALA A 19 30.57 -5.07 -18.98
C ALA A 19 29.66 -5.22 -20.21
N SER A 20 30.19 -5.74 -21.33
CA SER A 20 29.40 -6.03 -22.53
C SER A 20 28.39 -7.15 -22.28
N THR A 21 28.79 -8.24 -21.62
CA THR A 21 27.85 -9.33 -21.29
C THR A 21 26.79 -8.88 -20.29
N LEU A 22 27.17 -8.09 -19.29
CA LEU A 22 26.23 -7.54 -18.29
C LEU A 22 25.23 -6.58 -18.95
N SER A 23 25.67 -5.80 -19.94
CA SER A 23 24.78 -4.90 -20.69
C SER A 23 23.76 -5.65 -21.55
N GLY A 24 24.14 -6.82 -22.11
CA GLY A 24 23.21 -7.71 -22.81
C GLY A 24 22.19 -8.35 -21.88
N LEU A 25 22.66 -8.87 -20.74
CA LEU A 25 21.81 -9.46 -19.69
C LEU A 25 20.89 -8.44 -19.00
N LYS A 26 21.31 -7.16 -18.91
CA LYS A 26 20.50 -6.10 -18.29
C LYS A 26 19.14 -5.96 -18.97
N GLY A 27 19.07 -6.04 -20.31
CA GLY A 27 17.82 -5.94 -21.04
C GLY A 27 16.85 -7.09 -20.74
N GLU A 28 17.38 -8.31 -20.63
CA GLU A 28 16.60 -9.50 -20.27
C GLU A 28 16.13 -9.44 -18.82
N ILE A 29 16.99 -9.02 -17.89
CA ILE A 29 16.64 -8.83 -16.48
C ILE A 29 15.57 -7.74 -16.34
N GLU A 30 15.67 -6.64 -17.08
CA GLU A 30 14.70 -5.54 -17.03
C GLU A 30 13.32 -5.99 -17.53
N SER A 31 13.27 -6.82 -18.58
CA SER A 31 12.04 -7.47 -19.05
C SER A 31 11.45 -8.42 -18.00
N LEU A 32 12.27 -9.29 -17.40
CA LEU A 32 11.85 -10.22 -16.35
C LEU A 32 11.34 -9.51 -15.10
N VAL A 33 12.02 -8.45 -14.67
CA VAL A 33 11.62 -7.62 -13.53
C VAL A 33 10.29 -6.94 -13.82
N ARG A 34 10.08 -6.41 -15.03
CA ARG A 34 8.80 -5.79 -15.42
C ARG A 34 7.65 -6.79 -15.41
N HIS A 35 7.86 -7.96 -15.99
CA HIS A 35 6.87 -9.04 -15.97
C HIS A 35 6.57 -9.51 -14.55
N GLN A 36 7.58 -9.53 -13.68
CA GLN A 36 7.38 -9.92 -12.29
C GLN A 36 6.67 -8.84 -11.47
N ILE A 37 6.90 -7.55 -11.77
CA ILE A 37 6.15 -6.43 -11.19
C ILE A 37 4.69 -6.46 -11.66
N GLU A 38 4.42 -6.68 -12.95
CA GLU A 38 3.04 -6.80 -13.47
C GLU A 38 2.29 -7.94 -12.80
N ARG A 39 2.95 -9.09 -12.65
CA ARG A 39 2.38 -10.24 -11.93
C ARG A 39 2.19 -9.97 -10.44
N LEU A 40 3.15 -9.32 -9.78
CA LEU A 40 3.00 -8.91 -8.39
C LEU A 40 1.89 -7.87 -8.22
N MET A 41 1.66 -6.95 -9.14
CA MET A 41 0.55 -5.99 -9.08
C MET A 41 -0.80 -6.68 -9.27
N ALA A 42 -0.86 -7.70 -10.13
CA ALA A 42 -2.04 -8.56 -10.29
C ALA A 42 -2.28 -9.42 -9.03
N ASP A 43 -1.22 -9.94 -8.41
CA ASP A 43 -1.30 -10.88 -7.28
C ASP A 43 -1.37 -10.18 -5.90
N ALA A 44 -0.87 -8.95 -5.74
CA ALA A 44 -0.75 -8.25 -4.45
C ALA A 44 -2.09 -7.70 -3.90
N GLY A 45 -3.22 -8.25 -4.34
CA GLY A 45 -4.54 -7.89 -3.81
C GLY A 45 -5.03 -6.52 -4.28
N THR A 46 -4.55 -6.04 -5.43
CA THR A 46 -5.10 -4.86 -6.07
C THR A 46 -6.44 -5.25 -6.69
N VAL A 47 -7.55 -5.04 -5.98
CA VAL A 47 -8.89 -5.22 -6.55
C VAL A 47 -8.99 -4.28 -7.76
N PRO A 48 -9.19 -4.81 -8.97
CA PRO A 48 -9.42 -3.99 -10.15
C PRO A 48 -10.52 -2.97 -9.86
N ARG A 49 -10.36 -1.76 -10.38
CA ARG A 49 -11.31 -0.69 -10.11
C ARG A 49 -12.74 -1.08 -10.51
N ASP A 50 -12.87 -1.85 -11.57
CA ASP A 50 -14.14 -2.37 -12.08
C ASP A 50 -14.81 -3.34 -11.09
N GLU A 51 -14.03 -4.23 -10.46
CA GLU A 51 -14.54 -5.13 -9.41
C GLU A 51 -14.95 -4.36 -8.15
N PHE A 52 -14.17 -3.34 -7.77
CA PHE A 52 -14.51 -2.47 -6.65
C PHE A 52 -15.82 -1.71 -6.89
N ASP A 53 -16.00 -1.17 -8.10
CA ASP A 53 -17.21 -0.45 -8.47
C ASP A 53 -18.42 -1.39 -8.58
N ALA A 54 -18.24 -2.62 -9.08
CA ALA A 54 -19.28 -3.65 -9.09
C ALA A 54 -19.73 -4.04 -7.66
N VAL A 55 -18.78 -4.28 -6.74
CA VAL A 55 -19.10 -4.60 -5.35
C VAL A 55 -19.74 -3.40 -4.64
N LYS A 56 -19.31 -2.18 -4.94
CA LYS A 56 -19.91 -0.96 -4.38
C LYS A 56 -21.36 -0.79 -4.85
N ALA A 57 -21.63 -1.01 -6.13
CA ALA A 57 -22.99 -0.99 -6.67
C ALA A 57 -23.86 -2.10 -6.05
N MET A 58 -23.33 -3.31 -5.91
CA MET A 58 -24.00 -4.42 -5.24
C MET A 58 -24.29 -4.11 -3.77
N ALA A 59 -23.35 -3.51 -3.05
CA ALA A 59 -23.53 -3.12 -1.66
C ALA A 59 -24.60 -2.03 -1.51
N ALA A 60 -24.63 -1.04 -2.41
CA ALA A 60 -25.65 0.00 -2.41
C ALA A 60 -27.05 -0.58 -2.67
N LYS A 61 -27.18 -1.45 -3.68
CA LYS A 61 -28.43 -2.14 -3.99
C LYS A 61 -28.91 -3.01 -2.82
N ALA A 62 -28.01 -3.78 -2.22
CA ALA A 62 -28.33 -4.62 -1.06
C ALA A 62 -28.83 -3.80 0.14
N ARG A 63 -28.28 -2.61 0.40
CA ARG A 63 -28.78 -1.73 1.46
C ARG A 63 -30.18 -1.19 1.16
N GLY A 64 -30.46 -0.80 -0.08
CA GLY A 64 -31.80 -0.38 -0.48
C GLY A 64 -32.83 -1.51 -0.37
N GLU A 65 -32.47 -2.71 -0.83
CA GLU A 65 -33.35 -3.89 -0.74
C GLU A 65 -33.58 -4.35 0.71
N GLN A 66 -32.57 -4.20 1.59
CA GLN A 66 -32.73 -4.46 3.03
C GLN A 66 -33.84 -3.62 3.65
N GLU A 67 -33.90 -2.31 3.38
CA GLU A 67 -34.93 -1.44 3.94
C GLU A 67 -36.34 -1.82 3.45
N ILE A 68 -36.47 -2.21 2.18
CA ILE A 68 -37.74 -2.68 1.60
C ILE A 68 -38.16 -3.99 2.25
N LEU A 69 -37.21 -4.92 2.43
CA LEU A 69 -37.48 -6.22 3.02
C LEU A 69 -37.86 -6.09 4.50
N GLU A 70 -37.17 -5.23 5.26
CA GLU A 70 -37.51 -4.92 6.63
C GLU A 70 -38.92 -4.34 6.78
N LYS A 71 -39.36 -3.46 5.86
CA LYS A 71 -40.74 -2.95 5.85
C LYS A 71 -41.74 -4.08 5.64
N ARG A 72 -41.50 -4.93 4.64
CA ARG A 72 -42.37 -6.09 4.37
C ARG A 72 -42.44 -7.07 5.54
N VAL A 73 -41.29 -7.35 6.15
CA VAL A 73 -41.21 -8.23 7.33
C VAL A 73 -42.01 -7.63 8.48
N ARG A 74 -41.87 -6.33 8.75
CA ARG A 74 -42.68 -5.65 9.80
C ARG A 74 -44.17 -5.68 9.49
N ASP A 75 -44.57 -5.43 8.25
CA ASP A 75 -45.98 -5.49 7.85
C ASP A 75 -46.57 -6.89 8.05
N ILE A 76 -45.78 -7.94 7.78
CA ILE A 76 -46.17 -9.33 8.01
C ILE A 76 -46.18 -9.66 9.51
N GLU A 77 -45.18 -9.25 10.27
CA GLU A 77 -45.09 -9.45 11.72
C GLU A 77 -46.27 -8.81 12.45
N ILE A 78 -46.68 -7.60 12.04
CA ILE A 78 -47.88 -6.92 12.57
C ILE A 78 -49.13 -7.74 12.25
N LYS A 79 -49.29 -8.22 11.02
CA LYS A 79 -50.44 -9.07 10.62
C LYS A 79 -50.49 -10.39 11.38
N LEU A 80 -49.33 -10.95 11.74
CA LEU A 80 -49.21 -12.22 12.46
C LEU A 80 -49.17 -12.06 13.98
N GLY A 81 -49.14 -10.84 14.51
CA GLY A 81 -49.01 -10.57 15.96
C GLY A 81 -47.67 -11.01 16.55
N ILE A 82 -46.64 -11.20 15.72
CA ILE A 82 -45.31 -11.66 16.15
C ILE A 82 -44.45 -10.43 16.45
N LYS A 83 -43.86 -10.38 17.65
CA LYS A 83 -42.99 -9.26 18.06
C LYS A 83 -41.60 -9.45 17.44
N ALA A 84 -41.18 -8.52 16.59
CA ALA A 84 -39.96 -8.57 15.78
C ALA A 84 -38.67 -8.82 16.60
N PRO A 85 -37.75 -9.69 16.15
CA PRO A 85 -36.42 -9.79 16.73
C PRO A 85 -35.57 -8.56 16.40
N VAL A 86 -34.87 -8.05 17.43
CA VAL A 86 -34.06 -6.82 17.37
C VAL A 86 -32.92 -6.97 16.36
N LYS A 87 -32.77 -5.99 15.48
CA LYS A 87 -31.70 -5.88 14.47
C LYS A 87 -30.32 -6.07 15.09
N SER A 88 -29.62 -7.15 14.76
CA SER A 88 -28.19 -7.29 15.05
C SER A 88 -27.39 -6.36 14.14
N ASN A 89 -27.02 -5.19 14.65
CA ASN A 89 -26.09 -4.25 14.04
C ASN A 89 -24.69 -4.88 13.91
N ILE A 90 -24.46 -5.68 12.87
CA ILE A 90 -23.11 -6.07 12.48
C ILE A 90 -22.52 -4.88 11.72
N LYS A 91 -21.94 -3.92 12.48
CA LYS A 91 -21.07 -2.88 11.91
C LYS A 91 -19.84 -3.58 11.32
N PRO A 92 -19.53 -3.40 10.02
CA PRO A 92 -18.25 -3.85 9.49
C PRO A 92 -17.16 -3.02 10.19
N LYS A 93 -16.35 -3.70 11.01
CA LYS A 93 -15.17 -3.14 11.66
C LYS A 93 -14.13 -2.87 10.57
N VAL A 94 -14.25 -1.72 9.90
CA VAL A 94 -13.21 -1.20 9.04
C VAL A 94 -11.98 -1.00 9.93
N ARG A 95 -11.01 -1.89 9.72
CA ARG A 95 -9.71 -1.95 10.36
C ARG A 95 -9.10 -0.55 10.33
N ALA A 96 -8.90 0.04 11.51
CA ALA A 96 -8.28 1.34 11.66
C ALA A 96 -6.90 1.32 10.99
N LYS A 97 -6.68 2.22 10.02
CA LYS A 97 -5.33 2.57 9.54
C LYS A 97 -4.49 3.01 10.75
N PRO A 98 -3.29 2.47 10.98
CA PRO A 98 -2.44 2.97 12.05
C PRO A 98 -2.00 4.39 11.70
N LYS A 99 -2.36 5.36 12.54
CA LYS A 99 -1.82 6.72 12.48
C LYS A 99 -0.29 6.65 12.68
N PRO A 100 0.53 7.36 11.87
CA PRO A 100 1.94 7.50 12.18
C PRO A 100 2.05 8.32 13.47
N LYS A 101 2.63 7.73 14.52
CA LYS A 101 2.92 8.43 15.77
C LYS A 101 4.00 9.49 15.49
N ALA A 102 3.62 10.76 15.60
CA ALA A 102 4.55 11.87 15.69
C ALA A 102 5.53 11.64 16.85
N LYS A 103 6.83 11.72 16.56
CA LYS A 103 7.90 11.66 17.57
C LYS A 103 7.82 12.90 18.49
N PRO A 104 8.01 12.75 19.82
CA PRO A 104 7.91 13.83 20.77
C PRO A 104 9.11 14.79 20.69
N ALA A 105 8.84 16.06 20.99
CA ALA A 105 9.77 17.16 21.04
C ALA A 105 11.04 16.87 21.87
N ALA A 106 12.21 17.03 21.25
CA ALA A 106 13.48 17.18 21.95
C ALA A 106 13.59 18.62 22.48
N LYS A 107 13.40 18.77 23.80
CA LYS A 107 13.79 19.97 24.55
C LYS A 107 15.28 19.88 24.87
N THR A 108 16.13 20.61 24.16
CA THR A 108 17.50 20.89 24.61
C THR A 108 17.52 22.25 25.30
N LYS A 109 17.65 22.21 26.64
CA LYS A 109 18.07 23.35 27.45
C LYS A 109 19.60 23.36 27.49
N THR A 110 20.23 24.46 27.11
CA THR A 110 21.58 24.80 27.56
C THR A 110 21.69 26.32 27.74
N ALA A 111 21.55 26.70 29.02
CA ALA A 111 22.18 27.76 29.84
C ALA A 111 22.75 29.08 29.24
N PRO A 112 22.86 30.14 30.08
CA PRO A 112 22.85 31.56 29.68
C PRO A 112 24.25 32.19 29.52
N GLY A 113 24.36 33.27 28.73
CA GLY A 113 25.59 34.03 28.56
C GLY A 113 25.34 35.50 28.22
N LYS A 114 25.84 36.40 29.08
CA LYS A 114 25.80 37.87 29.02
C LYS A 114 26.55 38.44 27.79
N SER A 115 26.02 39.51 27.19
CA SER A 115 26.78 40.64 26.63
C SER A 115 25.80 41.78 26.25
N LYS A 116 25.58 42.81 27.08
CA LYS A 116 26.28 44.12 27.09
C LYS A 116 26.40 44.83 25.73
N GLY A 117 25.77 46.00 25.68
CA GLY A 117 25.99 47.18 24.81
C GLY A 117 24.76 48.07 25.02
N LYS A 118 24.74 49.23 25.71
CA LYS A 118 25.66 50.37 25.77
C LYS A 118 26.21 50.72 24.39
N ARG A 119 25.49 51.54 23.64
CA ARG A 119 25.68 52.99 23.49
C ARG A 119 24.59 53.55 22.60
#